data_AF-A0A921HVX0-F1
#
_entry.id   AF-A0A921HVX0-F1
#
_cell.length_a   1.000
_cell.length_b   1.000
_cell.length_c   1.000
_cell.angle_alpha   90.00
_cell.angle_beta   90.00
_cell.angle_gamma   90.00
#
_symmetry.space_group_name_H-M   'P 1'
#
loop_
_entity.id
_entity.type
_entity.pdbx_description
1 polymer ?
#
loop_
_entity_poly.entity_id
_entity_poly.type
_entity_poly.pdbx_seq_one_letter_code
_entity_poly.pdbx_strand_id
1 'polypeptide(L)'
;MKKTPFLMALAIAGGMASCAQGPKANMKTEVDTLSYMMGVSNTQGLQDYALGRMGIDSAYYDDFIRGIEQGIKTTEDKERAYLMGMQIGQQVSGQMFDAINGQIFEGDSAQSLTKENFLAGFIAAVKEQSLFSADSASLYVRTRVDAIKEKALAEKYADYKKQNEDFLATNKTKEGVKVTPSGLQYKVVKEGNGKVPEKTSRVKVHYKGTLIDGTEFDSSYKRKEPTSFRADQVIKGWTEALTMMPVGSKWILYIPQELGYGSRNTGKIKPFSTLIFEVELVDIEEPAAKKK
;
A
#
# COMPACT_ATOMS: atom_id res chain seq x y z
N MET A 1 -1.72 -52.40 47.08
CA MET A 1 -2.21 -51.10 46.57
C MET A 1 -3.43 -51.37 45.71
N LYS A 2 -4.64 -51.17 46.25
CA LYS A 2 -5.89 -51.29 45.48
C LYS A 2 -6.05 -49.99 44.68
N LYS A 3 -6.04 -50.08 43.34
CA LYS A 3 -6.34 -48.95 42.46
C LYS A 3 -7.85 -48.77 42.43
N THR A 4 -8.34 -47.71 43.06
CA THR A 4 -9.75 -47.32 43.01
C THR A 4 -9.97 -46.53 41.72
N PRO A 5 -10.86 -46.94 40.79
CA PRO A 5 -11.18 -46.13 39.62
C PRO A 5 -12.03 -44.94 40.07
N PHE A 6 -11.52 -43.73 39.87
CA PHE A 6 -12.22 -42.48 40.17
C PHE A 6 -13.20 -42.20 39.02
N LEU A 7 -14.35 -42.88 39.02
CA LEU A 7 -15.47 -42.56 38.13
C LEU A 7 -16.17 -41.31 38.67
N MET A 8 -15.77 -40.14 38.17
CA MET A 8 -16.43 -38.87 38.45
C MET A 8 -17.74 -38.82 37.64
N ALA A 9 -18.88 -38.96 38.33
CA ALA A 9 -20.19 -38.83 37.70
C ALA A 9 -20.46 -37.35 37.35
N LEU A 10 -20.36 -36.98 36.08
CA LEU A 10 -20.78 -35.69 35.56
C LEU A 10 -22.28 -35.74 35.25
N ALA A 11 -23.08 -35.04 36.06
CA ALA A 11 -24.50 -34.83 35.79
C ALA A 11 -24.66 -33.93 34.56
N ILE A 12 -25.27 -34.47 33.50
CA ILE A 12 -25.62 -33.70 32.29
C ILE A 12 -26.91 -32.94 32.61
N ALA A 13 -26.79 -31.64 32.89
CA ALA A 13 -27.93 -30.74 32.91
C ALA A 13 -28.43 -30.58 31.46
N GLY A 14 -29.57 -31.20 31.16
CA GLY A 14 -30.23 -31.08 29.87
C GLY A 14 -31.00 -29.77 29.76
N GLY A 15 -30.87 -29.09 28.62
CA GLY A 15 -31.79 -28.05 28.21
C GLY A 15 -31.19 -27.07 27.22
N MET A 16 -31.33 -27.35 25.91
CA MET A 16 -32.11 -26.54 24.97
C MET A 16 -32.45 -27.44 23.77
N ALA A 17 -33.74 -27.56 23.48
CA ALA A 17 -34.24 -28.36 22.38
C ALA A 17 -34.09 -27.57 21.07
N SER A 18 -33.01 -27.84 20.33
CA SER A 18 -32.90 -27.47 18.92
C SER A 18 -32.85 -28.76 18.10
N CYS A 19 -33.75 -28.90 17.13
CA CYS A 19 -33.87 -30.08 16.27
C CYS A 19 -32.74 -30.15 15.25
N ALA A 20 -31.55 -30.50 15.70
CA ALA A 20 -30.49 -31.14 14.93
C ALA A 20 -29.62 -31.93 15.91
N GLN A 21 -29.91 -33.19 16.21
CA GLN A 21 -29.12 -33.92 17.21
C GLN A 21 -27.68 -34.12 16.68
N GLY A 22 -26.71 -33.37 17.20
CA GLY A 22 -25.28 -33.61 17.02
C GLY A 22 -24.85 -34.99 17.56
N PRO A 23 -23.56 -35.36 17.42
CA PRO A 23 -23.03 -36.62 17.94
C PRO A 23 -23.33 -36.76 19.44
N LYS A 24 -23.92 -37.90 19.84
CA LYS A 24 -24.16 -38.18 21.26
C LYS A 24 -22.93 -38.84 21.88
N ALA A 25 -22.37 -38.22 22.90
CA ALA A 25 -21.23 -38.77 23.63
C ALA A 25 -21.61 -40.10 24.31
N ASN A 26 -20.68 -41.05 24.32
CA ASN A 26 -20.83 -42.35 24.97
C ASN A 26 -19.55 -42.68 25.75
N MET A 27 -19.52 -42.32 27.03
CA MET A 27 -18.30 -42.32 27.85
C MET A 27 -18.07 -43.67 28.54
N LYS A 28 -17.82 -44.73 27.76
CA LYS A 28 -17.68 -46.10 28.30
C LYS A 28 -16.27 -46.42 28.79
N THR A 29 -15.27 -45.77 28.22
CA THR A 29 -13.85 -45.99 28.52
C THR A 29 -13.14 -44.69 28.89
N GLU A 30 -11.97 -44.79 29.53
CA GLU A 30 -11.12 -43.63 29.81
C GLU A 30 -10.72 -42.89 28.52
N VAL A 31 -10.60 -43.60 27.39
CA VAL A 31 -10.32 -43.01 26.08
C VAL A 31 -11.52 -42.24 25.54
N ASP A 32 -12.75 -42.73 25.75
CA ASP A 32 -13.97 -42.00 25.37
C ASP A 32 -14.11 -40.71 26.20
N THR A 33 -13.83 -40.78 27.50
CA THR A 33 -13.80 -39.61 28.38
C THR A 33 -12.71 -38.62 27.96
N LEU A 34 -11.49 -39.09 27.67
CA LEU A 34 -10.41 -38.26 27.16
C LEU A 34 -10.81 -37.57 25.84
N SER A 35 -11.41 -38.31 24.90
CA SER A 35 -11.83 -37.78 23.61
C SER A 35 -12.90 -36.69 23.75
N TYR A 36 -13.87 -36.89 24.64
CA TYR A 36 -14.86 -35.87 24.96
C TYR A 36 -14.22 -34.63 25.59
N MET A 37 -13.35 -34.82 26.60
CA MET A 37 -12.66 -33.72 27.28
C MET A 37 -11.73 -32.94 26.33
N MET A 38 -11.08 -33.63 25.39
CA MET A 38 -10.33 -32.98 24.31
C MET A 38 -11.23 -32.12 23.43
N GLY A 39 -12.43 -32.58 23.09
CA GLY A 39 -13.42 -31.77 22.38
C GLY A 39 -13.78 -30.50 23.17
N VAL A 40 -14.08 -30.64 24.46
CA VAL A 40 -14.41 -29.52 25.35
C VAL A 40 -13.23 -28.54 25.52
N SER A 41 -12.01 -29.03 25.71
CA SER A 41 -10.85 -28.14 25.89
C SER A 41 -10.49 -27.37 24.63
N ASN A 42 -10.77 -27.93 23.45
CA ASN A 42 -10.49 -27.29 22.15
C ASN A 42 -11.58 -26.29 21.70
N THR A 43 -12.69 -26.15 22.43
CA THR A 43 -13.74 -25.15 22.14
C THR A 43 -13.64 -23.89 22.99
N GLN A 44 -12.64 -23.80 23.87
CA GLN A 44 -12.45 -22.64 24.74
C GLN A 44 -12.30 -21.35 23.90
N GLY A 45 -13.15 -20.36 24.16
CA GLY A 45 -13.15 -19.06 23.46
C GLY A 45 -13.90 -19.04 22.11
N LEU A 46 -14.47 -20.16 21.64
CA LEU A 46 -15.19 -20.20 20.37
C LEU A 46 -16.44 -19.31 20.36
N GLN A 47 -17.16 -19.23 21.48
CA GLN A 47 -18.32 -18.33 21.61
C GLN A 47 -17.90 -16.86 21.53
N ASP A 48 -16.88 -16.46 22.28
CA ASP A 48 -16.37 -15.08 22.25
C ASP A 48 -15.83 -14.72 20.86
N TYR A 49 -15.19 -15.67 20.18
CA TYR A 49 -14.76 -15.50 18.80
C TYR A 49 -15.95 -15.33 17.85
N ALA A 50 -16.97 -16.17 17.95
CA ALA A 50 -18.17 -16.09 17.11
C ALA A 50 -18.90 -14.75 17.30
N LEU A 51 -19.16 -14.36 18.54
CA LEU A 51 -19.91 -13.13 18.85
C LEU A 51 -19.06 -11.87 18.63
N GLY A 52 -17.78 -11.90 19.00
CA GLY A 52 -16.91 -10.73 18.98
C GLY A 52 -16.15 -10.52 17.67
N ARG A 53 -15.57 -11.58 17.10
CA ARG A 53 -14.71 -11.49 15.90
C ARG A 53 -15.45 -11.78 14.61
N MET A 54 -16.31 -12.79 14.60
CA MET A 54 -17.13 -13.10 13.42
C MET A 54 -18.36 -12.19 13.33
N GLY A 55 -18.69 -11.47 14.40
CA GLY A 55 -19.81 -10.53 14.44
C GLY A 55 -21.18 -11.22 14.39
N ILE A 56 -21.27 -12.48 14.84
CA ILE A 56 -22.53 -13.19 14.92
C ILE A 56 -23.37 -12.56 16.01
N ASP A 57 -24.59 -12.13 15.67
CA ASP A 57 -25.53 -11.64 16.66
C ASP A 57 -25.88 -12.77 17.64
N SER A 58 -25.83 -12.45 18.93
CA SER A 58 -26.23 -13.37 20.00
C SER A 58 -27.63 -13.97 19.80
N ALA A 59 -28.55 -13.24 19.16
CA ALA A 59 -29.89 -13.73 18.83
C ALA A 59 -29.89 -14.90 17.82
N TYR A 60 -28.81 -15.06 17.05
CA TYR A 60 -28.63 -16.10 16.03
C TYR A 60 -27.55 -17.12 16.41
N TYR A 61 -27.14 -17.19 17.69
CA TYR A 61 -26.11 -18.15 18.11
C TYR A 61 -26.57 -19.61 17.96
N ASP A 62 -27.86 -19.88 18.10
CA ASP A 62 -28.42 -21.23 17.85
C ASP A 62 -28.36 -21.62 16.36
N ASP A 63 -28.45 -20.66 15.44
CA ASP A 63 -28.19 -20.90 14.02
C ASP A 63 -26.71 -21.22 13.77
N PHE A 64 -25.80 -20.55 14.47
CA PHE A 64 -24.37 -20.84 14.41
C PHE A 64 -24.05 -22.27 14.90
N ILE A 65 -24.64 -22.70 16.02
CA ILE A 65 -24.50 -24.08 16.52
C ILE A 65 -25.05 -25.08 15.50
N ARG A 66 -26.24 -24.85 14.94
CA ARG A 66 -26.81 -25.70 13.88
C ARG A 66 -25.89 -25.80 12.66
N GLY A 67 -25.21 -24.71 12.30
CA GLY A 67 -24.20 -24.70 11.24
C GLY A 67 -23.01 -25.62 11.54
N ILE A 68 -22.48 -25.58 12.78
CA ILE A 68 -21.41 -26.49 13.23
C ILE A 68 -21.89 -27.94 13.19
N GLU A 69 -23.08 -28.23 13.70
CA GLU A 69 -23.64 -29.59 13.71
C GLU A 69 -23.87 -30.15 12.31
N GLN A 70 -24.30 -29.31 11.37
CA GLN A 70 -24.42 -29.71 9.96
C GLN A 70 -23.04 -29.96 9.35
N GLY A 71 -22.08 -29.04 9.56
CA GLY A 71 -20.72 -29.17 9.03
C GLY A 71 -19.99 -30.43 9.52
N ILE A 72 -20.22 -30.86 10.76
CA ILE A 72 -19.68 -32.12 11.30
C ILE A 72 -20.27 -33.35 10.59
N LYS A 73 -21.53 -33.28 10.14
CA LYS A 73 -22.24 -34.39 9.47
C LYS A 73 -21.95 -34.46 7.98
N THR A 74 -21.52 -33.36 7.36
CA THR A 74 -21.23 -33.31 5.93
C THR A 74 -19.98 -34.13 5.59
N THR A 75 -20.17 -35.36 5.15
CA THR A 75 -19.08 -36.24 4.69
C THR A 75 -19.01 -36.37 3.17
N GLU A 76 -20.12 -36.13 2.47
CA GLU A 76 -20.27 -36.25 1.02
C GLU A 76 -19.48 -35.16 0.26
N ASP A 77 -18.71 -35.57 -0.75
CA ASP A 77 -17.83 -34.66 -1.52
C ASP A 77 -18.61 -33.55 -2.22
N LYS A 78 -19.81 -33.86 -2.73
CA LYS A 78 -20.68 -32.89 -3.40
C LYS A 78 -21.15 -31.78 -2.45
N GLU A 79 -21.58 -32.16 -1.25
CA GLU A 79 -22.07 -31.21 -0.25
C GLU A 79 -20.89 -30.38 0.29
N ARG A 80 -19.73 -31.01 0.49
CA ARG A 80 -18.49 -30.31 0.85
C ARG A 80 -18.10 -29.25 -0.18
N ALA A 81 -18.13 -29.59 -1.46
CA ALA A 81 -17.83 -28.64 -2.54
C ALA A 81 -18.79 -27.44 -2.51
N TYR A 82 -20.08 -27.67 -2.26
CA TYR A 82 -21.08 -26.60 -2.14
C TYR A 82 -20.82 -25.69 -0.94
N LEU A 83 -20.54 -26.26 0.25
CA LEU A 83 -20.20 -25.48 1.45
C LEU A 83 -18.95 -24.63 1.25
N MET A 84 -17.91 -25.17 0.64
CA MET A 84 -16.69 -24.41 0.32
C MET A 84 -16.97 -23.29 -0.68
N GLY A 85 -17.83 -23.54 -1.68
CA GLY A 85 -18.29 -22.50 -2.61
C GLY A 85 -19.03 -21.35 -1.91
N MET A 86 -19.92 -21.67 -0.95
CA MET A 86 -20.59 -20.65 -0.14
C MET A 86 -19.62 -19.83 0.71
N GLN A 87 -18.63 -20.48 1.34
CA GLN A 87 -17.61 -19.81 2.13
C GLN A 87 -16.81 -18.80 1.28
N ILE A 88 -16.37 -19.21 0.08
CA ILE A 88 -15.68 -18.31 -0.86
C ILE A 88 -16.62 -17.17 -1.29
N GLY A 89 -17.88 -17.46 -1.61
CA GLY A 89 -18.86 -16.44 -1.99
C GLY A 89 -19.10 -15.38 -0.91
N GLN A 90 -19.18 -15.79 0.36
CA GLN A 90 -19.30 -14.86 1.49
C GLN A 90 -18.04 -14.00 1.66
N GLN A 91 -16.85 -14.59 1.55
CA GLN A 91 -15.58 -13.86 1.66
C GLN A 91 -15.43 -12.82 0.53
N VAL A 92 -15.78 -13.18 -0.70
CA VAL A 92 -15.66 -12.32 -1.89
C VAL A 92 -16.65 -11.17 -1.84
N SER A 93 -17.91 -11.45 -1.49
CA SER A 93 -18.97 -10.44 -1.44
C SER A 93 -18.89 -9.52 -0.23
N GLY A 94 -18.29 -9.93 0.87
CA GLY A 94 -18.03 -9.07 2.03
C GLY A 94 -16.61 -8.52 1.99
N GLN A 95 -15.73 -9.18 2.74
CA GLN A 95 -14.40 -8.70 3.10
C GLN A 95 -13.54 -8.29 1.89
N MET A 96 -13.53 -9.08 0.82
CA MET A 96 -12.70 -8.78 -0.36
C MET A 96 -13.19 -7.54 -1.09
N PHE A 97 -14.50 -7.45 -1.36
CA PHE A 97 -15.08 -6.30 -2.04
C PHE A 97 -14.83 -5.01 -1.25
N ASP A 98 -15.10 -5.02 0.05
CA ASP A 98 -14.95 -3.85 0.90
C ASP A 98 -13.49 -3.39 0.97
N ALA A 99 -12.54 -4.34 1.08
CA ALA A 99 -11.11 -4.04 1.09
C ALA A 99 -10.64 -3.43 -0.23
N ILE A 100 -11.02 -4.01 -1.38
CA ILE A 100 -10.64 -3.49 -2.70
C ILE A 100 -11.25 -2.11 -2.93
N ASN A 101 -12.53 -1.93 -2.59
CA ASN A 101 -13.22 -0.65 -2.73
C ASN A 101 -12.53 0.44 -1.89
N GLY A 102 -12.24 0.15 -0.62
CA GLY A 102 -11.54 1.06 0.28
C GLY A 102 -10.13 1.42 -0.20
N GLN A 103 -9.39 0.47 -0.77
CA GLN A 103 -8.04 0.71 -1.28
C GLN A 103 -8.00 1.61 -2.53
N ILE A 104 -9.05 1.59 -3.36
CA ILE A 104 -9.13 2.38 -4.60
C ILE A 104 -9.61 3.80 -4.30
N PHE A 105 -10.65 3.94 -3.47
CA PHE A 105 -11.35 5.20 -3.21
C PHE A 105 -11.11 5.74 -1.80
N GLU A 106 -9.93 5.51 -1.22
CA GLU A 106 -9.59 5.95 0.13
C GLU A 106 -9.83 7.47 0.30
N GLY A 107 -10.81 7.83 1.12
CA GLY A 107 -11.18 9.23 1.40
C GLY A 107 -12.12 9.89 0.38
N ASP A 108 -12.59 9.16 -0.63
CA ASP A 108 -13.61 9.62 -1.59
C ASP A 108 -14.88 8.77 -1.48
N SER A 109 -15.82 9.24 -0.66
CA SER A 109 -17.12 8.57 -0.48
C SER A 109 -18.09 8.75 -1.65
N ALA A 110 -17.75 9.56 -2.66
CA ALA A 110 -18.61 9.81 -3.81
C ALA A 110 -18.43 8.74 -4.91
N GLN A 111 -17.35 7.96 -4.85
CA GLN A 111 -17.07 6.90 -5.82
C GLN A 111 -16.99 5.54 -5.14
N SER A 112 -17.49 4.51 -5.83
CA SER A 112 -17.38 3.13 -5.38
C SER A 112 -17.43 2.17 -6.57
N LEU A 113 -16.87 0.98 -6.37
CA LEU A 113 -17.13 -0.15 -7.24
C LEU A 113 -18.59 -0.56 -7.11
N THR A 114 -19.16 -1.06 -8.20
CA THR A 114 -20.49 -1.68 -8.15
C THR A 114 -20.34 -3.13 -7.71
N LYS A 115 -20.88 -3.45 -6.52
CA LYS A 115 -20.83 -4.80 -5.94
C LYS A 115 -21.39 -5.85 -6.89
N GLU A 116 -22.49 -5.54 -7.56
CA GLU A 116 -23.13 -6.41 -8.55
C GLU A 116 -22.18 -6.77 -9.70
N ASN A 117 -21.55 -5.78 -10.34
CA ASN A 117 -20.63 -6.03 -11.45
C ASN A 117 -19.34 -6.72 -11.01
N PHE A 118 -18.82 -6.39 -9.81
CA PHE A 118 -17.68 -7.09 -9.24
C PHE A 118 -17.96 -8.58 -9.06
N LEU A 119 -19.11 -8.92 -8.47
CA LEU A 119 -19.54 -10.30 -8.27
C LEU A 119 -19.85 -11.01 -9.60
N ALA A 120 -20.46 -10.31 -10.55
CA ALA A 120 -20.69 -10.86 -11.89
C ALA A 120 -19.37 -11.23 -12.59
N GLY A 121 -18.36 -10.35 -12.53
CA GLY A 121 -17.03 -10.61 -13.06
C GLY A 121 -16.33 -11.79 -12.37
N PHE A 122 -16.43 -11.86 -11.03
CA PHE A 122 -15.88 -12.97 -10.25
C PHE A 122 -16.50 -14.31 -10.66
N ILE A 123 -17.82 -14.39 -10.75
CA ILE A 123 -18.53 -15.62 -11.14
C ILE A 123 -18.24 -16.00 -12.59
N ALA A 124 -18.19 -15.02 -13.51
CA ALA A 124 -17.84 -15.26 -14.89
C ALA A 124 -16.42 -15.87 -15.02
N ALA A 125 -15.45 -15.37 -14.25
CA ALA A 125 -14.10 -15.93 -14.22
C ALA A 125 -14.08 -17.36 -13.65
N VAL A 126 -14.77 -17.63 -12.53
CA VAL A 126 -14.85 -18.99 -11.93
C VAL A 126 -15.52 -19.99 -12.87
N LYS A 127 -16.50 -19.54 -13.66
CA LYS A 127 -17.17 -20.38 -14.67
C LYS A 127 -16.41 -20.51 -15.98
N GLU A 128 -15.24 -19.88 -16.11
CA GLU A 128 -14.47 -19.80 -17.37
C GLU A 128 -15.28 -19.16 -18.52
N GLN A 129 -16.21 -18.26 -18.17
CA GLN A 129 -17.13 -17.55 -19.07
C GLN A 129 -16.87 -16.04 -19.09
N SER A 130 -15.69 -15.62 -18.62
CA SER A 130 -15.30 -14.21 -18.62
C SER A 130 -15.20 -13.66 -20.05
N LEU A 131 -15.72 -12.45 -20.24
CA LEU A 131 -15.60 -11.70 -21.49
C LEU A 131 -14.16 -11.27 -21.80
N PHE A 132 -13.28 -11.26 -20.79
CA PHE A 132 -11.89 -10.80 -20.86
C PHE A 132 -10.94 -11.82 -20.26
N SER A 133 -9.70 -11.88 -20.77
CA SER A 133 -8.64 -12.66 -20.13
C SER A 133 -8.21 -12.05 -18.80
N ALA A 134 -7.66 -12.86 -17.90
CA ALA A 134 -7.13 -12.39 -16.62
C ALA A 134 -6.05 -11.30 -16.80
N ASP A 135 -5.18 -11.43 -17.80
CA ASP A 135 -4.11 -10.47 -18.08
C ASP A 135 -4.65 -9.11 -18.54
N SER A 136 -5.61 -9.12 -19.47
CA SER A 136 -6.23 -7.89 -19.98
C SER A 136 -7.04 -7.18 -18.90
N ALA A 137 -7.79 -7.92 -18.08
CA ALA A 137 -8.49 -7.38 -16.93
C ALA A 137 -7.51 -6.76 -15.92
N SER A 138 -6.41 -7.46 -15.60
CA SER A 138 -5.39 -6.97 -14.66
C SER A 138 -4.71 -5.69 -15.15
N LEU A 139 -4.35 -5.63 -16.44
CA LEU A 139 -3.76 -4.43 -17.04
C LEU A 139 -4.74 -3.25 -17.02
N TYR A 140 -6.01 -3.49 -17.36
CA TYR A 140 -7.06 -2.48 -17.31
C TYR A 140 -7.25 -1.94 -15.89
N VAL A 141 -7.40 -2.84 -14.91
CA VAL A 141 -7.56 -2.48 -13.49
C VAL A 141 -6.38 -1.63 -13.02
N ARG A 142 -5.14 -2.08 -13.24
CA ARG A 142 -3.96 -1.30 -12.85
C ARG A 142 -3.97 0.09 -13.47
N THR A 143 -4.19 0.19 -14.78
CA THR A 143 -4.18 1.46 -15.51
C THR A 143 -5.25 2.42 -15.00
N ARG A 144 -6.48 1.92 -14.76
CA ARG A 144 -7.58 2.75 -14.29
C ARG A 144 -7.46 3.13 -12.83
N VAL A 145 -7.02 2.21 -11.96
CA VAL A 145 -6.79 2.50 -10.55
C VAL A 145 -5.66 3.52 -10.39
N ASP A 146 -4.57 3.39 -11.15
CA ASP A 146 -3.48 4.38 -11.16
C ASP A 146 -4.02 5.76 -11.56
N ALA A 147 -4.84 5.84 -12.62
CA ALA A 147 -5.45 7.10 -13.06
C ALA A 147 -6.43 7.69 -12.03
N ILE A 148 -7.24 6.87 -11.36
CA ILE A 148 -8.16 7.30 -10.29
C ILE A 148 -7.35 7.89 -9.13
N LYS A 149 -6.29 7.20 -8.69
CA LYS A 149 -5.43 7.66 -7.59
C LYS A 149 -4.70 8.95 -7.93
N GLU A 150 -4.17 9.06 -9.14
CA GLU A 150 -3.53 10.29 -9.63
C GLU A 150 -4.51 11.47 -9.62
N LYS A 151 -5.74 11.26 -10.08
CA LYS A 151 -6.79 12.30 -10.06
C LYS A 151 -7.15 12.69 -8.62
N ALA A 152 -7.38 11.72 -7.74
CA ALA A 152 -7.70 11.96 -6.34
C ALA A 152 -6.57 12.71 -5.60
N LEU A 153 -5.30 12.38 -5.89
CA LEU A 153 -4.16 13.12 -5.37
C LEU A 153 -4.13 14.56 -5.90
N ALA A 154 -4.36 14.76 -7.20
CA ALA A 154 -4.40 16.10 -7.80
C ALA A 154 -5.48 16.98 -7.16
N GLU A 155 -6.66 16.42 -6.87
CA GLU A 155 -7.75 17.12 -6.17
C GLU A 155 -7.38 17.39 -4.71
N LYS A 156 -6.92 16.37 -3.98
CA LYS A 156 -6.51 16.48 -2.56
C LYS A 156 -5.42 17.53 -2.33
N TYR A 157 -4.48 17.66 -3.27
CA TYR A 157 -3.36 18.59 -3.19
C TYR A 157 -3.53 19.80 -4.10
N ALA A 158 -4.73 20.09 -4.61
CA ALA A 158 -4.97 21.17 -5.57
C ALA A 158 -4.46 22.53 -5.05
N ASP A 159 -4.81 22.90 -3.82
CA ASP A 159 -4.37 24.16 -3.21
C ASP A 159 -2.85 24.19 -3.01
N TYR A 160 -2.27 23.07 -2.56
CA TYR A 160 -0.82 22.97 -2.37
C TYR A 160 -0.06 23.06 -3.69
N LYS A 161 -0.55 22.38 -4.73
CA LYS A 161 -0.03 22.46 -6.10
C LYS A 161 -0.07 23.90 -6.59
N LYS A 162 -1.21 24.58 -6.43
CA LYS A 162 -1.38 25.99 -6.82
C LYS A 162 -0.37 26.90 -6.10
N GLN A 163 -0.17 26.73 -4.79
CA GLN A 163 0.84 27.49 -4.04
C GLN A 163 2.27 27.31 -4.60
N ASN A 164 2.62 26.09 -5.03
CA ASN A 164 3.91 25.78 -5.61
C ASN A 164 4.08 26.37 -7.03
N GLU A 165 3.01 26.39 -7.83
CA GLU A 165 2.98 27.02 -9.15
C GLU A 165 3.05 28.55 -9.04
N ASP A 166 2.29 29.15 -8.12
CA ASP A 166 2.28 30.60 -7.86
C ASP A 166 3.64 31.08 -7.34
N PHE A 167 4.31 30.27 -6.50
CA PHE A 167 5.68 30.51 -6.08
C PHE A 167 6.62 30.60 -7.28
N LEU A 168 6.56 29.65 -8.22
CA LEU A 168 7.40 29.66 -9.42
C LEU A 168 7.05 30.83 -10.36
N ALA A 169 5.77 31.16 -10.51
CA ALA A 169 5.32 32.28 -11.32
C ALA A 169 5.82 33.63 -10.79
N THR A 170 5.95 33.76 -9.47
CA THR A 170 6.54 34.92 -8.81
C THR A 170 8.06 34.87 -8.86
N ASN A 171 8.66 33.69 -8.70
CA ASN A 171 10.11 33.56 -8.60
C ASN A 171 10.82 33.88 -9.92
N LYS A 172 10.21 33.55 -11.07
CA LYS A 172 10.79 33.84 -12.40
C LYS A 172 10.97 35.33 -12.70
N THR A 173 10.29 36.23 -11.97
CA THR A 173 10.41 37.68 -12.17
C THR A 173 11.48 38.30 -11.28
N LYS A 174 12.06 37.53 -10.35
CA LYS A 174 13.10 38.02 -9.45
C LYS A 174 14.43 38.20 -10.17
N GLU A 175 15.19 39.19 -9.73
CA GLU A 175 16.50 39.50 -10.30
C GLU A 175 17.48 38.32 -10.22
N GLY A 176 18.10 38.04 -11.36
CA GLY A 176 19.09 36.97 -11.53
C GLY A 176 18.50 35.58 -11.72
N VAL A 177 17.18 35.42 -11.68
CA VAL A 177 16.52 34.14 -12.00
C VAL A 177 16.39 33.99 -13.52
N LYS A 178 16.84 32.85 -14.03
CA LYS A 178 16.73 32.43 -15.43
C LYS A 178 15.77 31.24 -15.51
N VAL A 179 15.08 31.08 -16.64
CA VAL A 179 14.13 29.99 -16.89
C VAL A 179 14.51 29.27 -18.18
N THR A 180 14.57 27.94 -18.13
CA THR A 180 14.83 27.11 -19.31
C THR A 180 13.53 26.72 -20.03
N PRO A 181 13.57 26.20 -21.27
CA PRO A 181 12.38 25.73 -21.97
C PRO A 181 11.61 24.61 -21.25
N SER A 182 12.26 23.83 -20.38
CA SER A 182 11.60 22.79 -19.58
C SER A 182 10.85 23.34 -18.37
N GLY A 183 11.01 24.63 -18.07
CA GLY A 183 10.45 25.29 -16.90
C GLY A 183 11.34 25.28 -15.66
N LEU A 184 12.53 24.65 -15.72
CA LEU A 184 13.53 24.78 -14.66
C LEU A 184 13.88 26.26 -14.47
N GLN A 185 13.82 26.75 -13.24
CA GLN A 185 14.35 28.07 -12.91
C GLN A 185 15.64 27.92 -12.11
N TYR A 186 16.59 28.83 -12.33
CA TYR A 186 17.83 28.82 -11.58
C TYR A 186 18.38 30.23 -11.41
N LYS A 187 19.19 30.42 -10.36
CA LYS A 187 19.97 31.63 -10.11
C LYS A 187 21.42 31.24 -9.89
N VAL A 188 22.31 31.86 -10.64
CA VAL A 188 23.76 31.73 -10.44
C VAL A 188 24.16 32.55 -9.23
N VAL A 189 24.68 31.90 -8.19
CA VAL A 189 25.24 32.57 -6.99
C VAL A 189 26.73 32.79 -7.16
N LYS A 190 27.43 31.80 -7.73
CA LYS A 190 28.83 31.86 -8.11
C LYS A 190 29.02 31.14 -9.43
N GLU A 191 29.64 31.81 -10.39
CA GLU A 191 30.03 31.19 -11.66
C GLU A 191 31.34 30.43 -11.47
N GLY A 192 31.35 29.16 -11.88
CA GLY A 192 32.55 28.35 -11.97
C GLY A 192 33.31 28.58 -13.27
N ASN A 193 34.54 28.09 -13.35
CA ASN A 193 35.39 28.20 -14.53
C ASN A 193 35.90 26.83 -15.03
N GLY A 194 35.41 25.74 -14.44
CA GLY A 194 35.77 24.39 -14.84
C GLY A 194 34.94 23.85 -16.00
N LYS A 195 35.14 22.57 -16.33
CA LYS A 195 34.37 21.89 -17.38
C LYS A 195 32.90 21.76 -16.98
N VAL A 196 32.02 21.72 -17.97
CA VAL A 196 30.60 21.40 -17.77
C VAL A 196 30.43 19.86 -17.86
N PRO A 197 29.77 19.22 -16.89
CA PRO A 197 29.53 17.77 -16.91
C PRO A 197 28.68 17.33 -18.12
N GLU A 198 29.02 16.16 -18.68
CA GLU A 198 28.12 15.43 -19.56
C GLU A 198 27.03 14.70 -18.76
N LYS A 199 25.91 14.33 -19.39
CA LYS A 199 24.80 13.62 -18.72
C LYS A 199 25.24 12.32 -18.02
N THR A 200 26.23 11.63 -18.56
CA THR A 200 26.74 10.37 -18.02
C THR A 200 27.86 10.56 -16.98
N SER A 201 28.28 11.80 -16.75
CA SER A 201 29.35 12.14 -15.82
C SER A 201 28.95 11.80 -14.39
N ARG A 202 29.95 11.40 -13.61
CA ARG A 202 29.82 11.28 -12.17
C ARG A 202 30.34 12.57 -11.56
N VAL A 203 29.51 13.25 -10.78
CA VAL A 203 29.78 14.57 -10.24
C VAL A 203 29.80 14.53 -8.72
N LYS A 204 30.62 15.38 -8.12
CA LYS A 204 30.70 15.56 -6.68
C LYS A 204 30.10 16.91 -6.33
N VAL A 205 29.10 16.92 -5.45
CA VAL A 205 28.35 18.14 -5.13
C VAL A 205 28.15 18.33 -3.63
N HIS A 206 28.12 19.58 -3.22
CA HIS A 206 27.41 19.96 -2.01
C HIS A 206 26.02 20.47 -2.38
N TYR A 207 25.04 20.13 -1.55
CA TYR A 207 23.67 20.59 -1.74
C TYR A 207 22.88 20.67 -0.44
N LYS A 208 21.83 21.49 -0.48
CA LYS A 208 20.74 21.57 0.50
C LYS A 208 19.41 21.68 -0.25
N GLY A 209 18.47 20.79 0.06
CA GLY A 209 17.13 20.75 -0.51
C GLY A 209 16.06 21.18 0.49
N THR A 210 15.21 22.14 0.11
CA THR A 210 14.09 22.64 0.90
C THR A 210 12.80 22.73 0.09
N LEU A 211 11.66 22.60 0.75
CA LEU A 211 10.36 22.95 0.19
C LEU A 211 10.17 24.48 0.16
N ILE A 212 9.12 24.96 -0.51
CA ILE A 212 8.81 26.40 -0.62
C ILE A 212 8.53 27.08 0.74
N ASP A 213 8.16 26.30 1.75
CA ASP A 213 7.95 26.76 3.13
C ASP A 213 9.23 26.79 3.97
N GLY A 214 10.38 26.42 3.38
CA GLY A 214 11.68 26.35 4.04
C GLY A 214 11.99 25.02 4.73
N THR A 215 11.06 24.05 4.73
CA THR A 215 11.28 22.73 5.31
C THR A 215 12.43 22.02 4.60
N GLU A 216 13.51 21.75 5.32
CA GLU A 216 14.64 20.97 4.80
C GLU A 216 14.31 19.47 4.77
N PHE A 217 14.47 18.87 3.59
CA PHE A 217 14.23 17.45 3.36
C PHE A 217 15.52 16.65 3.12
N ASP A 218 16.58 17.28 2.62
CA ASP A 218 17.90 16.63 2.44
C ASP A 218 19.03 17.67 2.43
N SER A 219 20.21 17.31 2.92
CA SER A 219 21.38 18.18 2.97
C SER A 219 22.67 17.39 3.13
N SER A 220 23.60 17.58 2.19
CA SER A 220 24.98 17.07 2.31
C SER A 220 25.78 17.80 3.38
N TYR A 221 25.49 19.09 3.62
CA TYR A 221 26.21 19.89 4.61
C TYR A 221 26.03 19.34 6.04
N LYS A 222 24.86 18.75 6.34
CA LYS A 222 24.62 18.05 7.61
C LYS A 222 25.51 16.81 7.77
N ARG A 223 25.89 16.18 6.66
CA ARG A 223 26.80 15.02 6.61
C ARG A 223 28.28 15.43 6.57
N LYS A 224 28.58 16.73 6.42
CA LYS A 224 29.93 17.32 6.38
C LYS A 224 30.82 16.80 5.24
N GLU A 225 30.25 16.13 4.24
CA GLU A 225 30.97 15.63 3.07
C GLU A 225 30.14 15.83 1.78
N PRO A 226 30.79 16.11 0.63
CA PRO A 226 30.10 16.13 -0.65
C PRO A 226 29.52 14.77 -1.00
N THR A 227 28.43 14.75 -1.74
CA THR A 227 27.81 13.51 -2.24
C THR A 227 28.11 13.34 -3.73
N SER A 228 28.41 12.11 -4.15
CA SER A 228 28.69 11.77 -5.55
C SER A 228 27.44 11.19 -6.23
N PHE A 229 27.05 11.77 -7.35
CA PHE A 229 25.92 11.33 -8.16
C PHE A 229 26.35 11.08 -9.60
N ARG A 230 25.63 10.19 -10.30
CA ARG A 230 25.65 10.26 -11.77
C ARG A 230 24.59 11.26 -12.21
N ALA A 231 24.95 12.17 -13.13
CA ALA A 231 24.03 13.21 -13.57
C ALA A 231 22.77 12.65 -14.26
N ASP A 232 22.80 11.41 -14.77
CA ASP A 232 21.68 10.69 -15.38
C ASP A 232 20.83 9.87 -14.38
N GLN A 233 21.18 9.83 -13.09
CA GLN A 233 20.50 9.03 -12.06
C GLN A 233 19.90 9.90 -10.94
N VAL A 234 19.57 11.15 -11.25
CA VAL A 234 18.92 12.10 -10.35
C VAL A 234 17.62 12.61 -10.98
N ILE A 235 16.85 13.42 -10.25
CA ILE A 235 15.63 14.03 -10.79
C ILE A 235 15.94 14.87 -12.03
N LYS A 236 14.99 14.97 -12.98
CA LYS A 236 15.20 15.60 -14.29
C LYS A 236 15.75 17.01 -14.20
N GLY A 237 15.26 17.81 -13.24
CA GLY A 237 15.74 19.18 -13.03
C GLY A 237 17.20 19.26 -12.59
N TRP A 238 17.67 18.28 -11.82
CA TRP A 238 19.09 18.16 -11.47
C TRP A 238 19.94 17.75 -12.67
N THR A 239 19.51 16.73 -13.43
CA THR A 239 20.21 16.30 -14.64
C THR A 239 20.41 17.46 -15.60
N GLU A 240 19.35 18.25 -15.83
CA GLU A 240 19.40 19.44 -16.69
C GLU A 240 20.37 20.49 -16.13
N ALA A 241 20.21 20.88 -14.86
CA ALA A 241 21.06 21.88 -14.22
C ALA A 241 22.55 21.50 -14.23
N LEU A 242 22.89 20.28 -13.83
CA LEU A 242 24.26 19.79 -13.77
C LEU A 242 24.96 19.84 -15.14
N THR A 243 24.22 19.64 -16.23
CA THR A 243 24.77 19.72 -17.60
C THR A 243 24.88 21.14 -18.16
N MET A 244 24.54 22.16 -17.36
CA MET A 244 24.73 23.57 -17.67
C MET A 244 25.68 24.27 -16.69
N MET A 245 26.01 23.64 -15.56
CA MET A 245 26.83 24.20 -14.49
C MET A 245 28.31 23.91 -14.74
N PRO A 246 29.17 24.93 -14.96
CA PRO A 246 30.62 24.73 -14.90
C PRO A 246 31.05 24.26 -13.51
N VAL A 247 32.04 23.36 -13.43
CA VAL A 247 32.65 22.99 -12.14
C VAL A 247 33.16 24.24 -11.40
N GLY A 248 32.93 24.27 -10.08
CA GLY A 248 33.17 25.41 -9.19
C GLY A 248 31.98 26.35 -9.04
N SER A 249 30.89 26.11 -9.77
CA SER A 249 29.66 26.93 -9.69
C SER A 249 28.86 26.63 -8.43
N LYS A 250 28.18 27.66 -7.93
CA LYS A 250 27.13 27.55 -6.93
C LYS A 250 25.84 28.16 -7.46
N TRP A 251 24.79 27.35 -7.60
CA TRP A 251 23.50 27.76 -8.15
C TRP A 251 22.38 27.49 -7.12
N ILE A 252 21.32 28.28 -7.19
CA ILE A 252 20.03 27.95 -6.58
C ILE A 252 19.11 27.47 -7.70
N LEU A 253 18.58 26.27 -7.57
CA LEU A 253 17.63 25.65 -8.48
C LEU A 253 16.23 25.72 -7.89
N TYR A 254 15.24 26.06 -8.71
CA TYR A 254 13.82 25.98 -8.38
C TYR A 254 13.17 25.04 -9.38
N ILE A 255 12.89 23.82 -8.92
CA ILE A 255 12.55 22.69 -9.76
C ILE A 255 11.04 22.48 -9.69
N PRO A 256 10.29 22.70 -10.80
CA PRO A 256 8.87 22.40 -10.85
C PRO A 256 8.61 20.91 -10.68
N GLN A 257 7.40 20.55 -10.25
CA GLN A 257 7.04 19.17 -9.92
C GLN A 257 7.25 18.18 -11.08
N GLU A 258 7.06 18.62 -12.33
CA GLU A 258 7.28 17.85 -13.56
C GLU A 258 8.76 17.43 -13.76
N LEU A 259 9.68 18.21 -13.19
CA LEU A 259 11.12 17.95 -13.20
C LEU A 259 11.64 17.36 -11.87
N GLY A 260 10.75 17.22 -10.88
CA GLY A 260 11.00 16.65 -9.56
C GLY A 260 10.33 15.29 -9.38
N TYR A 261 9.51 15.16 -8.32
CA TYR A 261 8.84 13.90 -7.94
C TYR A 261 7.40 13.77 -8.45
N GLY A 262 6.86 14.79 -9.11
CA GLY A 262 5.49 14.74 -9.64
C GLY A 262 4.44 14.55 -8.56
N SER A 263 3.48 13.66 -8.81
CA SER A 263 2.44 13.21 -7.87
C SER A 263 2.95 12.33 -6.74
N ARG A 264 4.22 11.89 -6.77
CA ARG A 264 4.74 10.91 -5.81
C ARG A 264 5.03 11.59 -4.47
N ASN A 265 4.59 10.95 -3.40
CA ASN A 265 4.99 11.30 -2.04
C ASN A 265 6.35 10.64 -1.70
N THR A 266 7.32 11.40 -1.18
CA THR A 266 8.65 10.88 -0.82
C THR A 266 9.18 11.56 0.44
N GLY A 267 9.20 10.85 1.57
CA GLY A 267 9.67 11.37 2.84
C GLY A 267 8.87 12.61 3.27
N LYS A 268 9.52 13.78 3.30
CA LYS A 268 8.86 15.07 3.59
C LYS A 268 8.26 15.74 2.35
N ILE A 269 8.55 15.26 1.15
CA ILE A 269 8.15 15.85 -0.11
C ILE A 269 6.74 15.36 -0.46
N LYS A 270 5.77 16.28 -0.37
CA LYS A 270 4.37 16.02 -0.73
C LYS A 270 4.20 15.97 -2.26
N PRO A 271 3.15 15.33 -2.77
CA PRO A 271 2.77 15.42 -4.18
C PRO A 271 2.75 16.87 -4.69
N PHE A 272 3.23 17.07 -5.91
CA PHE A 272 3.27 18.35 -6.63
C PHE A 272 4.14 19.44 -6.00
N SER A 273 5.08 19.08 -5.13
CA SER A 273 6.02 20.03 -4.53
C SER A 273 6.99 20.61 -5.57
N THR A 274 7.17 21.93 -5.54
CA THR A 274 8.36 22.60 -6.07
C THR A 274 9.51 22.37 -5.11
N LEU A 275 10.67 22.01 -5.66
CA LEU A 275 11.88 21.77 -4.87
C LEU A 275 12.87 22.91 -5.05
N ILE A 276 13.42 23.41 -3.94
CA ILE A 276 14.46 24.42 -3.96
C ILE A 276 15.77 23.74 -3.56
N PHE A 277 16.78 23.84 -4.40
CA PHE A 277 18.11 23.32 -4.10
C PHE A 277 19.15 24.41 -4.18
N GLU A 278 19.96 24.56 -3.14
CA GLU A 278 21.27 25.17 -3.26
C GLU A 278 22.25 24.07 -3.66
N VAL A 279 22.96 24.22 -4.77
CA VAL A 279 23.89 23.22 -5.31
C VAL A 279 25.23 23.87 -5.61
N GLU A 280 26.29 23.29 -5.10
CA GLU A 280 27.68 23.62 -5.39
C GLU A 280 28.33 22.42 -6.08
N LEU A 281 28.70 22.60 -7.36
CA LEU A 281 29.36 21.58 -8.15
C LEU A 281 30.86 21.62 -7.87
N VAL A 282 31.35 20.64 -7.12
CA VAL A 282 32.73 20.58 -6.64
C VAL A 282 33.66 20.03 -7.71
N ASP A 283 33.28 18.92 -8.34
CA ASP A 283 34.16 18.22 -9.28
C ASP A 283 33.38 17.27 -10.23
N ILE A 284 34.04 16.85 -11.32
CA ILE A 284 33.64 15.74 -12.18
C ILE A 284 34.63 14.60 -11.92
N GLU A 285 34.16 13.48 -11.37
CA GLU A 285 34.99 12.31 -11.15
C GLU A 285 35.38 11.71 -12.51
N GLU A 286 36.68 11.50 -12.71
CA GLU A 286 37.16 10.79 -13.90
C GLU A 286 36.59 9.36 -13.92
N PRO A 287 36.12 8.87 -15.07
CA PRO A 287 35.68 7.50 -15.19
C PRO A 287 36.85 6.59 -14.80
N ALA A 288 36.63 5.71 -13.81
CA ALA A 288 37.64 4.75 -13.42
C ALA A 288 38.21 4.07 -14.67
N ALA A 289 39.50 4.25 -14.92
CA ALA A 289 40.17 3.65 -16.07
C ALA A 289 39.83 2.17 -16.08
N LYS A 290 39.16 1.70 -17.14
CA LYS A 290 38.89 0.28 -17.33
C LYS A 290 40.24 -0.43 -17.30
N LYS A 291 40.56 -1.11 -16.20
CA LYS A 291 41.65 -2.08 -16.18
C LYS A 291 41.28 -3.11 -17.24
N LYS A 292 42.04 -3.09 -18.35
CA LYS A 292 41.97 -4.12 -19.40
C LYS A 292 42.40 -5.47 -18.84
#